data_AF-A0A846G0K6-F1
#
_entry.id   AF-A0A846G0K6-F1
#
_cell.length_a   1.000
_cell.length_b   1.000
_cell.length_c   1.000
_cell.angle_alpha   90.00
_cell.angle_beta   90.00
_cell.angle_gamma   90.00
#
_symmetry.space_group_name_H-M   'P 1'
#
loop_
_entity.id
_entity.type
_entity.pdbx_description
1 polymer ?
#
loop_
_entity_poly.entity_id
_entity_poly.type
_entity_poly.pdbx_seq_one_letter_code
_entity_poly.pdbx_strand_id
1 'polypeptide(L)'
;MKKANNIIESGGRGKAKIQSKKGRLEIRFSKQIFGQDKVMALRLADSLDNYPQAKSVLALINADISAGKFDFSLERYRPTLQVPTEAIVKSPLIIFVWEEFLKANRYRWKDSTSLYLKNTIIKMDSWSVLYR
;
A
#
# COMPACT_ATOMS: atom_id res chain seq x y z
N MET A 1 9.19 -21.08 4.24
CA MET A 1 7.94 -20.30 4.09
C MET A 1 6.98 -21.13 3.25
N LYS A 2 5.88 -21.61 3.83
CA LYS A 2 4.88 -22.42 3.13
C LYS A 2 4.03 -21.50 2.24
N LYS A 3 4.08 -21.70 0.92
CA LYS A 3 3.21 -20.97 -0.04
C LYS A 3 1.75 -21.32 0.27
N ALA A 4 0.89 -20.32 0.41
CA ALA A 4 -0.54 -20.56 0.43
C ALA A 4 -0.90 -21.29 -0.87
N ASN A 5 -1.57 -22.43 -0.73
CA ASN A 5 -1.98 -23.27 -1.86
C ASN A 5 -2.72 -22.42 -2.90
N ASN A 6 -2.48 -22.74 -4.17
CA ASN A 6 -3.24 -22.24 -5.33
C ASN A 6 -4.72 -22.63 -5.19
N ILE A 7 -5.46 -21.95 -4.31
CA ILE A 7 -6.92 -22.04 -4.27
C ILE A 7 -7.41 -21.09 -5.36
N ILE A 8 -7.45 -21.60 -6.59
CA ILE A 8 -8.20 -21.00 -7.68
C ILE A 8 -9.66 -21.27 -7.33
N GLU A 9 -10.30 -20.43 -6.51
CA GLU A 9 -11.75 -20.49 -6.34
C GLU A 9 -12.38 -20.18 -7.72
N SER A 10 -12.72 -21.23 -8.47
CA SER A 10 -13.31 -21.15 -9.80
C SER A 10 -14.77 -20.75 -9.68
N GLY A 11 -15.03 -19.48 -9.36
CA GLY A 11 -16.33 -18.87 -9.59
C GLY A 11 -16.68 -18.99 -11.09
N GLY A 12 -17.88 -19.50 -11.37
CA GLY A 12 -18.36 -19.82 -12.72
C GLY A 12 -18.20 -18.71 -13.76
N ARG A 13 -18.32 -19.11 -15.04
CA ARG A 13 -18.22 -18.27 -16.24
C ARG A 13 -18.84 -16.88 -15.99
N GLY A 14 -18.02 -15.82 -16.08
CA GLY A 14 -18.44 -14.42 -15.91
C GLY A 14 -18.03 -13.73 -14.61
N LYS A 15 -17.47 -14.44 -13.63
CA LYS A 15 -17.13 -13.85 -12.32
C LYS A 15 -15.67 -13.37 -12.21
N ALA A 16 -15.43 -12.43 -11.31
CA ALA A 16 -14.09 -12.06 -10.88
C ALA A 16 -13.48 -13.20 -10.04
N LYS A 17 -12.15 -13.28 -9.98
CA LYS A 17 -11.41 -14.31 -9.22
C LYS A 17 -10.20 -13.70 -8.52
N ILE A 18 -9.83 -14.23 -7.36
CA ILE A 18 -8.55 -13.91 -6.71
C ILE A 18 -7.43 -14.69 -7.41
N GLN A 19 -6.33 -14.00 -7.68
CA GLN A 19 -5.12 -14.56 -8.25
C GLN A 19 -3.91 -14.05 -7.45
N SER A 20 -2.93 -14.92 -7.25
CA SER A 20 -1.62 -14.51 -6.75
C SER A 20 -0.65 -14.26 -7.91
N LYS A 21 0.05 -13.13 -7.89
CA LYS A 21 1.09 -12.78 -8.85
C LYS A 21 2.26 -12.16 -8.13
N LYS A 22 3.46 -12.74 -8.28
CA LYS A 22 4.70 -12.27 -7.64
C LYS A 22 4.55 -12.07 -6.11
N GLY A 23 3.81 -12.96 -5.44
CA GLY A 23 3.58 -12.89 -3.99
C GLY A 23 2.60 -11.80 -3.55
N ARG A 24 1.80 -11.26 -4.48
CA ARG A 24 0.76 -10.27 -4.19
C ARG A 24 -0.60 -10.77 -4.67
N LEU A 25 -1.64 -10.42 -3.91
CA LEU A 25 -3.02 -10.72 -4.26
C LEU A 25 -3.57 -9.69 -5.25
N GLU A 26 -4.21 -10.20 -6.30
CA GLU A 26 -4.84 -9.45 -7.37
C GLU A 26 -6.22 -10.05 -7.64
N ILE A 27 -7.16 -9.24 -8.12
CA ILE A 27 -8.46 -9.69 -8.61
C ILE A 27 -8.42 -9.65 -10.13
N ARG A 28 -8.59 -10.81 -10.76
CA ARG A 28 -8.71 -10.95 -12.21
C ARG A 28 -10.18 -10.97 -12.61
N PHE A 29 -10.52 -10.15 -13.60
CA PHE A 29 -11.87 -10.07 -14.15
C PHE A 29 -12.00 -10.93 -15.40
N SER A 30 -13.20 -11.46 -15.64
CA SER A 30 -13.54 -12.16 -16.88
C SER A 30 -13.53 -11.18 -18.06
N LYS A 31 -13.10 -11.64 -19.24
CA LYS A 31 -13.21 -10.89 -20.51
C LYS A 31 -14.64 -10.44 -20.81
N GLN A 32 -15.64 -11.13 -20.29
CA GLN A 32 -17.05 -10.77 -20.44
C GLN A 32 -17.41 -9.43 -19.77
N ILE A 33 -16.66 -9.01 -18.74
CA ILE A 33 -16.92 -7.76 -18.01
C ILE A 33 -16.27 -6.57 -18.73
N PHE A 34 -15.01 -6.73 -19.17
CA PHE A 34 -14.21 -5.61 -19.69
C PHE A 34 -13.87 -5.71 -21.19
N GLY A 35 -14.35 -6.74 -21.90
CA GLY A 35 -13.95 -7.06 -23.28
C GLY A 35 -12.52 -7.63 -23.40
N GLN A 36 -11.69 -7.45 -22.39
CA GLN A 36 -10.29 -7.86 -22.33
C GLN A 36 -9.90 -8.40 -20.95
N ASP A 37 -8.73 -9.04 -20.86
CA ASP A 37 -8.18 -9.47 -19.57
C ASP A 37 -7.83 -8.21 -18.75
N LYS A 38 -8.59 -7.95 -17.69
CA LYS A 38 -8.34 -6.86 -16.74
C LYS A 38 -8.05 -7.42 -15.36
N VAL A 39 -7.14 -6.76 -14.64
CA VAL A 39 -6.72 -7.16 -13.31
C VAL A 39 -6.68 -5.93 -12.40
N MET A 40 -7.07 -6.09 -11.14
CA MET A 40 -6.94 -5.10 -10.08
C MET A 40 -6.00 -5.61 -9.01
N ALA A 41 -4.87 -4.94 -8.81
CA ALA A 41 -3.98 -5.26 -7.70
C ALA A 41 -4.60 -4.80 -6.37
N LEU A 42 -4.64 -5.70 -5.37
CA LEU A 42 -5.12 -5.37 -4.03
C LEU A 42 -4.04 -4.76 -3.14
N ARG A 43 -2.78 -4.76 -3.60
CA ARG A 43 -1.59 -4.34 -2.82
C ARG A 43 -1.41 -5.11 -1.51
N LEU A 44 -2.07 -6.26 -1.38
CA LEU A 44 -1.92 -7.18 -0.26
C LEU A 44 -0.88 -8.25 -0.58
N ALA A 45 -0.08 -8.64 0.40
CA ALA A 45 0.79 -9.80 0.26
C ALA A 45 -0.05 -11.08 0.21
N ASP A 46 0.40 -12.07 -0.55
CA ASP A 46 -0.20 -13.40 -0.59
C ASP A 46 0.13 -14.16 0.71
N SER A 47 -0.65 -13.88 1.75
CA SER A 47 -0.58 -14.52 3.07
C SER A 47 -1.97 -14.96 3.52
N LEU A 48 -2.01 -15.93 4.44
CA LEU A 48 -3.27 -16.41 5.03
C LEU A 48 -4.04 -15.30 5.75
N ASP A 49 -3.34 -14.32 6.33
CA ASP A 49 -3.96 -13.20 7.05
C ASP A 49 -4.65 -12.21 6.11
N ASN A 50 -4.09 -12.01 4.91
CA ASN A 50 -4.61 -11.05 3.93
C ASN A 50 -5.66 -11.65 2.99
N TYR A 51 -5.72 -12.97 2.88
CA TYR A 51 -6.65 -13.67 2.00
C TYR A 51 -8.13 -13.42 2.34
N PRO A 52 -8.56 -13.36 3.63
CA PRO A 52 -9.92 -12.95 3.99
C PRO A 52 -10.28 -11.57 3.47
N GLN A 53 -9.37 -10.59 3.51
CA GLN A 53 -9.61 -9.26 2.99
C GLN A 53 -9.80 -9.28 1.47
N ALA A 54 -8.96 -10.04 0.75
CA ALA A 54 -9.15 -10.24 -0.69
C ALA A 54 -10.49 -10.92 -1.02
N LYS A 55 -10.92 -11.88 -0.20
CA LYS A 55 -12.22 -12.58 -0.35
C LYS A 55 -13.41 -11.64 -0.13
N SER A 56 -13.34 -10.75 0.85
CA SER A 56 -14.36 -9.73 1.08
C SER A 56 -14.50 -8.78 -0.11
N VAL A 57 -13.38 -8.29 -0.66
CA VAL A 57 -13.38 -7.44 -1.87
C VAL A 57 -13.96 -8.19 -3.06
N LEU A 58 -13.58 -9.47 -3.24
CA LEU A 58 -14.12 -10.31 -4.30
C LEU A 58 -15.64 -10.51 -4.18
N ALA A 59 -16.14 -10.74 -2.96
CA ALA A 59 -17.57 -10.92 -2.70
C ALA A 59 -18.35 -9.65 -3.04
N LEU A 60 -17.85 -8.48 -2.62
CA LEU A 60 -18.43 -7.17 -2.94
C LEU A 60 -18.53 -6.95 -4.46
N ILE A 61 -17.44 -7.21 -5.18
CA ILE A 61 -17.39 -7.09 -6.65
C ILE A 61 -18.44 -7.99 -7.30
N ASN A 62 -18.49 -9.27 -6.91
CA ASN A 62 -19.43 -10.21 -7.51
C ASN A 62 -20.89 -9.85 -7.19
N ALA A 63 -21.17 -9.29 -6.01
CA ALA A 63 -22.48 -8.77 -5.66
C ALA A 63 -22.86 -7.57 -6.54
N ASP A 64 -21.96 -6.60 -6.73
CA ASP A 64 -22.22 -5.40 -7.54
C ASP A 64 -22.36 -5.73 -9.04
N ILE A 65 -21.61 -6.71 -9.55
CA ILE A 65 -21.81 -7.26 -10.91
C ILE A 65 -23.23 -7.83 -11.04
N SER A 66 -23.66 -8.65 -10.07
CA SER A 66 -24.98 -9.30 -10.12
C SER A 66 -26.12 -8.28 -9.97
N ALA A 67 -25.90 -7.20 -9.23
CA ALA A 67 -26.87 -6.12 -9.01
C ALA A 67 -26.88 -5.06 -10.12
N GLY A 68 -26.01 -5.16 -11.14
CA GLY A 68 -25.88 -4.15 -12.20
C GLY A 68 -25.32 -2.81 -11.71
N LYS A 69 -24.71 -2.77 -10.52
CA LYS A 69 -24.11 -1.56 -9.89
C LYS A 69 -22.58 -1.58 -9.97
N PHE A 70 -22.04 -2.36 -10.89
CA PHE A 70 -20.60 -2.56 -10.99
C PHE A 70 -19.88 -1.29 -11.44
N ASP A 71 -18.97 -0.81 -10.58
CA ASP A 71 -18.05 0.27 -10.92
C ASP A 71 -16.91 -0.22 -11.83
N PHE A 72 -16.97 0.15 -13.12
CA PHE A 72 -15.95 -0.19 -14.12
C PHE A 72 -14.61 0.55 -13.93
N SER A 73 -14.60 1.65 -13.17
CA SER A 73 -13.36 2.36 -12.81
C SER A 73 -12.51 1.57 -11.83
N LEU A 74 -13.15 0.67 -11.06
CA LEU A 74 -12.59 -0.13 -9.98
C LEU A 74 -12.14 0.68 -8.76
N GLU A 75 -12.35 1.99 -8.74
CA GLU A 75 -11.90 2.86 -7.66
C GLU A 75 -12.62 2.53 -6.35
N ARG A 76 -13.91 2.20 -6.42
CA ARG A 76 -14.72 1.80 -5.27
C ARG A 76 -14.23 0.53 -4.57
N TYR A 77 -13.56 -0.36 -5.31
CA TYR A 77 -13.12 -1.66 -4.78
C TYR A 77 -11.65 -1.68 -4.37
N ARG A 78 -10.90 -0.60 -4.62
CA ARG A 78 -9.51 -0.53 -4.19
C ARG A 78 -9.48 -0.48 -2.67
N PRO A 79 -8.80 -1.42 -2.00
CA PRO A 79 -8.63 -1.32 -0.57
C PRO A 79 -7.96 0.01 -0.26
N THR A 80 -8.65 0.85 0.50
CA THR A 80 -8.06 2.07 1.05
C THR A 80 -6.90 1.57 1.91
N LEU A 81 -5.67 1.79 1.43
CA LEU A 81 -4.51 1.68 2.29
C LEU A 81 -4.69 2.79 3.33
N GLN A 82 -5.39 2.49 4.42
CA GLN A 82 -5.10 3.13 5.68
C GLN A 82 -3.66 2.74 5.96
N VAL A 83 -2.71 3.47 5.39
CA VAL A 83 -1.38 3.57 5.96
C VAL A 83 -1.68 4.00 7.38
N PRO A 84 -1.35 3.18 8.40
CA PRO A 84 -1.47 3.68 9.76
C PRO A 84 -0.55 4.90 9.80
N THR A 85 -1.14 6.09 9.85
CA THR A 85 -0.38 7.34 10.08
C THR A 85 0.41 7.24 11.40
N GLU A 86 0.09 6.26 12.24
CA GLU A 86 0.78 5.87 13.45
C GLU A 86 2.16 5.22 13.24
N ALA A 87 2.56 4.91 12.00
CA ALA A 87 3.90 4.40 11.69
C ALA A 87 4.84 5.44 11.05
N ILE A 88 4.50 6.74 11.10
CA ILE A 88 5.57 7.72 11.28
C ILE A 88 5.92 7.66 12.76
N VAL A 89 6.61 6.58 13.12
CA VAL A 89 7.40 6.59 14.35
C VAL A 89 8.27 7.83 14.18
N LYS A 90 7.99 8.89 14.95
CA LYS A 90 8.99 9.89 15.34
C LYS A 90 10.05 9.09 16.07
N SER A 91 10.84 8.32 15.32
CA SER A 91 11.80 7.41 15.89
C SER A 91 12.89 8.34 16.36
N PRO A 92 13.12 8.47 17.68
CA PRO A 92 14.28 9.21 18.16
C PRO A 92 15.57 8.73 17.47
N LEU A 93 15.56 7.51 16.92
CA LEU A 93 16.60 6.95 16.06
C LEU A 93 16.94 7.79 14.82
N ILE A 94 15.98 8.39 14.11
CA ILE A 94 16.30 9.17 12.89
C ILE A 94 16.98 10.49 13.27
N ILE A 95 16.45 11.18 14.28
CA ILE A 95 17.05 12.41 14.79
C ILE A 95 18.45 12.10 15.34
N PHE A 96 18.59 11.03 16.11
CA PHE A 96 19.86 10.58 16.67
C PHE A 96 20.89 10.20 15.60
N VAL A 97 20.51 9.39 14.61
CA VAL A 97 21.39 9.01 13.49
C VAL A 97 21.83 10.24 12.71
N TRP A 98 20.93 11.21 12.53
CA TRP A 98 21.27 12.46 11.86
C TRP A 98 22.23 13.33 12.67
N GLU A 99 22.00 13.47 13.97
CA GLU A 99 22.92 14.19 14.86
C GLU A 99 24.32 13.57 14.86
N GLU A 100 24.42 12.24 14.92
CA GLU A 100 25.69 11.52 14.82
C GLU A 100 26.35 11.74 13.45
N PHE A 101 25.59 11.72 12.36
CA PHE A 101 26.09 12.04 11.02
C PHE A 101 26.65 13.47 10.95
N LEU A 102 25.96 14.46 11.51
CA LEU A 102 26.44 15.85 11.56
C LEU A 102 27.71 15.99 12.41
N LYS A 103 27.80 15.29 13.56
CA LYS A 103 29.01 15.29 14.40
C LYS A 103 30.19 14.67 13.67
N ALA A 104 30.00 13.51 13.04
CA ALA A 104 31.04 12.81 12.30
C ALA A 104 31.58 13.61 11.10
N ASN A 105 30.71 14.42 10.47
CA ASN A 105 31.08 15.23 9.31
C ASN A 105 31.39 16.70 9.64
N ARG A 106 31.49 17.07 10.92
CA ARG A 106 31.63 18.46 11.37
C ARG A 106 32.84 19.19 10.74
N TYR A 107 33.94 18.48 10.51
CA TYR A 107 35.16 19.05 9.91
C TYR A 107 35.11 19.16 8.38
N ARG A 108 34.13 18.51 7.72
CA ARG A 108 33.99 18.55 6.26
C ARG A 108 33.24 19.77 5.76
N TRP A 109 32.47 20.44 6.63
CA TRP A 109 31.57 21.51 6.23
C TRP A 109 31.90 22.81 6.94
N LYS A 110 31.66 23.92 6.24
CA LYS A 110 31.73 25.26 6.83
C LYS A 110 30.60 25.41 7.87
N ASP A 111 30.84 26.21 8.90
CA ASP A 111 29.88 26.39 10.00
C ASP A 111 28.50 26.86 9.53
N SER A 112 28.46 27.70 8.48
CA SER A 112 27.21 28.15 7.86
C SER A 112 26.39 27.01 7.23
N THR A 113 27.06 26.02 6.63
CA THR A 113 26.42 24.83 6.06
C THR A 113 25.88 23.91 7.15
N SER A 114 26.66 23.71 8.22
CA SER A 114 26.23 22.93 9.38
C SER A 114 25.01 23.56 10.09
N LEU A 115 24.99 24.90 10.20
CA LEU A 115 23.86 25.64 10.78
C LEU A 115 22.61 25.57 9.89
N TYR A 116 22.77 25.71 8.57
CA TYR A 116 21.67 25.55 7.62
C TYR A 116 21.02 24.16 7.70
N LEU A 117 21.84 23.11 7.78
CA LEU A 117 21.39 21.71 7.85
C LEU A 117 20.68 21.37 9.17
N LYS A 118 21.15 21.93 10.29
CA LYS A 118 20.44 21.82 11.59
C LYS A 118 19.07 22.50 11.54
N ASN A 119 18.99 23.69 10.95
CA ASN A 119 17.75 24.46 10.88
C ASN A 119 16.72 23.87 9.89
N THR A 120 17.15 23.10 8.88
CA THR A 120 16.23 22.46 7.93
C THR A 120 15.41 21.36 8.60
N ILE A 121 16.00 20.61 9.53
CA ILE A 121 15.29 19.54 10.25
C ILE A 121 14.26 20.11 11.23
N ILE A 122 14.63 21.17 11.95
CA ILE A 122 13.70 21.86 12.86
C ILE A 122 12.48 22.37 12.07
N LYS A 123 12.69 22.89 10.85
CA LYS A 123 11.59 23.30 9.96
C LYS A 123 10.75 22.13 9.46
N MET A 124 11.37 20.99 9.12
CA MET A 124 10.64 19.79 8.68
C MET A 124 9.76 19.21 9.79
N ASP A 125 10.22 19.23 11.05
CA ASP A 125 9.42 18.77 12.19
C ASP A 125 8.25 19.73 12.48
N SER A 126 8.46 21.06 12.34
CA SER A 126 7.39 22.07 12.51
C SER A 126 6.31 22.06 11.41
N TRP A 127 6.68 21.76 10.15
CA TRP A 127 5.72 21.65 9.06
C TRP A 127 4.79 20.43 9.20
N SER A 128 5.23 19.38 9.90
CA SER A 128 4.41 18.19 10.18
C SER A 128 3.29 18.43 11.22
N VAL A 129 3.32 19.57 11.92
CA VAL A 129 2.31 19.95 12.94
C VAL A 129 1.22 20.84 12.35
N LEU A 130 1.52 21.62 11.31
CA LEU A 130 0.60 22.60 10.72
C LEU A 130 -0.37 22.04 9.66
N TYR A 131 -0.18 20.79 9.24
CA TYR A 131 -1.05 20.09 8.27
C TYR A 131 -1.68 18.82 8.88
N ARG A 132 -2.13 18.91 10.13
CA ARG A 132 -3.00 17.91 10.76
C ARG A 132 -4.46 18.33 10.67
#